data_AF-A0A3N0WN40-F1
#
_entry.id   AF-A0A3N0WN40-F1
#
_cell.length_a   1.000
_cell.length_b   1.000
_cell.length_c   1.000
_cell.angle_alpha   90.00
_cell.angle_beta   90.00
_cell.angle_gamma   90.00
#
_symmetry.space_group_name_H-M   'P 1'
#
loop_
_entity.id
_entity.type
_entity.pdbx_description
1 polymer ?
#
loop_
_entity_poly.entity_id
_entity_poly.type
_entity_poly.pdbx_seq_one_letter_code
_entity_poly.pdbx_strand_id
1 'polypeptide(L)'
;MKKIFVVSFISVGYFLNAQSLSNSPYAAYGIGDVKYDNTIETASMGGISTAFISDFTSSFNFANPANNANFELTSIRLEATNENNYFKSNYNDMKSTKHSTYLSNIALAFPLSSKVKMGLSYQPYSSKSYDITTNQTLEDGTVYQNAFKGSGTLNTAQVALSYKINQEFSVGARANLYFGDLYDLNEFRASNAEFVNGYETKNRVRNFNFTLGTSYQTLNPRTDKKLTIGATATFGNTSNMTTDYTNSTYRYTDAAGTKANESIIEQKSVSSKNLLPLQASVGVGYGSENHWFVSGQLDYKKGESITYFGQTRDFQDTYRVSAGGWYLPNYNNFRSYFSRVIYRYGAFYERGNLAINGNGELDPNGTSINKFGISAGVMLPFKNSSITRMSGLEIGVELGKRGTLKNNLINQNFINLKIGFNFADKWFRKALYN
;
A
#
# COMPACT_ATOMS: atom_id res chain seq x y z
N MET A 1 -24.98 14.16 13.52
CA MET A 1 -24.58 12.98 12.71
C MET A 1 -24.83 13.21 11.21
N LYS A 2 -26.06 13.52 10.76
CA LYS A 2 -26.35 13.74 9.32
C LYS A 2 -25.44 14.78 8.63
N LYS A 3 -25.20 15.94 9.24
CA LYS A 3 -24.37 17.01 8.64
C LYS A 3 -22.88 16.64 8.50
N ILE A 4 -22.28 15.96 9.49
CA ILE A 4 -20.87 15.52 9.45
C ILE A 4 -20.68 14.38 8.44
N PHE A 5 -21.62 13.44 8.39
CA PHE A 5 -21.60 12.34 7.43
C PHE A 5 -21.69 12.83 5.98
N VAL A 6 -22.55 13.84 5.72
CA VAL A 6 -22.68 14.47 4.40
C VAL A 6 -21.40 15.23 4.01
N VAL A 7 -20.77 15.96 4.95
CA VAL A 7 -19.49 16.65 4.68
C VAL A 7 -18.37 15.65 4.37
N SER A 8 -18.28 14.53 5.09
CA SER A 8 -17.32 13.45 4.77
C SER A 8 -17.54 12.90 3.35
N PHE A 9 -18.80 12.70 2.92
CA PHE A 9 -19.11 12.23 1.57
C PHE A 9 -18.78 13.26 0.48
N ILE A 10 -19.04 14.55 0.73
CA ILE A 10 -18.70 15.64 -0.20
C ILE A 10 -17.17 15.77 -0.34
N SER A 11 -16.41 15.65 0.75
CA SER A 11 -14.94 15.65 0.69
C SER A 11 -14.40 14.46 -0.10
N VAL A 12 -14.98 13.27 0.03
CA VAL A 12 -14.64 12.09 -0.79
C VAL A 12 -14.88 12.36 -2.28
N GLY A 13 -15.95 13.08 -2.64
CA GLY A 13 -16.25 13.47 -4.02
C GLY A 13 -15.19 14.36 -4.68
N TYR A 14 -14.56 15.26 -3.93
CA TYR A 14 -13.45 16.08 -4.43
C TYR A 14 -12.18 15.25 -4.70
N PHE A 15 -11.91 14.22 -3.89
CA PHE A 15 -10.77 13.32 -4.11
C PHE A 15 -10.92 12.42 -5.33
N LEU A 16 -12.14 12.21 -5.85
CA LEU A 16 -12.38 11.43 -7.06
C LEU A 16 -11.92 12.15 -8.34
N ASN A 17 -11.68 13.47 -8.30
CA ASN A 17 -11.32 14.27 -9.49
C ASN A 17 -9.81 14.47 -9.69
N ALA A 18 -8.95 13.93 -8.81
CA ALA A 18 -7.49 14.07 -8.92
C ALA A 18 -6.81 12.69 -8.99
N GLN A 19 -6.86 12.03 -10.14
CA GLN A 19 -6.39 10.65 -10.28
C GLN A 19 -5.12 10.52 -11.13
N SER A 20 -3.96 10.75 -10.50
CA SER A 20 -2.72 10.05 -10.88
C SER A 20 -2.21 9.30 -9.66
N LEU A 21 -2.45 7.99 -9.59
CA LEU A 21 -2.18 7.17 -8.40
C LEU A 21 -0.69 6.88 -8.17
N SER A 22 0.14 7.03 -9.20
CA SER A 22 1.57 6.74 -9.15
C SER A 22 2.40 7.95 -9.53
N ASN A 23 3.56 8.07 -8.89
CA ASN A 23 4.45 9.22 -9.04
C ASN A 23 5.94 8.83 -8.98
N SER A 24 6.25 7.54 -8.95
CA SER A 24 7.63 7.07 -8.83
C SER A 24 8.17 6.59 -10.17
N PRO A 25 9.38 7.01 -10.59
CA PRO A 25 10.03 6.46 -11.78
C PRO A 25 10.32 4.96 -11.63
N TYR A 26 10.41 4.46 -10.39
CA TYR A 26 10.52 3.02 -10.12
C TYR A 26 9.24 2.24 -10.46
N ALA A 27 8.12 2.90 -10.75
CA ALA A 27 6.89 2.26 -11.23
C ALA A 27 7.03 1.66 -12.63
N ALA A 28 8.12 1.94 -13.36
CA ALA A 28 8.43 1.29 -14.63
C ALA A 28 8.70 -0.22 -14.47
N TYR A 29 9.14 -0.67 -13.29
CA TYR A 29 9.49 -2.06 -13.06
C TYR A 29 8.29 -2.89 -12.57
N GLY A 30 8.16 -4.10 -13.11
CA GLY A 30 7.17 -5.09 -12.67
C GLY A 30 5.73 -4.59 -12.70
N ILE A 31 5.01 -4.79 -11.59
CA ILE A 31 3.60 -4.42 -11.42
C ILE A 31 3.38 -2.96 -10.99
N GLY A 32 4.40 -2.11 -11.09
CA GLY A 32 4.34 -0.71 -10.68
C GLY A 32 4.84 -0.46 -9.26
N ASP A 33 4.60 0.75 -8.76
CA ASP A 33 4.96 1.13 -7.41
C ASP A 33 3.97 0.53 -6.42
N VAL A 34 4.43 -0.45 -5.63
CA VAL A 34 3.62 -1.13 -4.61
C VAL A 34 3.34 -0.16 -3.48
N LYS A 35 2.07 0.11 -3.24
CA LYS A 35 1.59 0.87 -2.10
C LYS A 35 1.62 -0.05 -0.88
N TYR A 36 2.21 0.43 0.21
CA TYR A 36 2.28 -0.36 1.42
C TYR A 36 0.88 -0.53 2.02
N ASP A 37 0.42 -1.78 2.13
CA ASP A 37 -0.92 -2.21 2.58
C ASP A 37 -1.09 -1.98 4.09
N ASN A 38 -1.29 -0.71 4.47
CA ASN A 38 -1.50 -0.34 5.85
C ASN A 38 -2.61 0.68 6.02
N THR A 39 -3.43 0.41 7.02
CA THR A 39 -4.33 1.39 7.61
C THR A 39 -3.55 2.55 8.21
N ILE A 40 -4.21 3.69 8.44
CA ILE A 40 -3.56 4.88 9.03
C ILE A 40 -2.93 4.57 10.38
N GLU A 41 -3.60 3.75 11.21
CA GLU A 41 -3.08 3.34 12.50
C GLU A 41 -1.74 2.60 12.37
N THR A 42 -1.69 1.59 11.50
CA THR A 42 -0.49 0.79 11.26
C THR A 42 0.62 1.63 10.63
N ALA A 43 0.29 2.45 9.63
CA ALA A 43 1.24 3.34 8.97
C ALA A 43 1.84 4.37 9.93
N SER A 44 1.04 4.93 10.84
CA SER A 44 1.49 5.90 11.84
C SER A 44 2.44 5.30 12.88
N MET A 45 2.45 3.97 13.03
CA MET A 45 3.34 3.23 13.92
C MET A 45 4.52 2.58 13.17
N GLY A 46 4.86 3.05 11.97
CA GLY A 46 6.01 2.54 11.21
C GLY A 46 5.73 1.22 10.49
N GLY A 47 4.48 0.75 10.50
CA GLY A 47 4.07 -0.47 9.82
C GLY A 47 3.86 -1.68 10.72
N ILE A 48 3.88 -1.51 12.05
CA ILE A 48 3.66 -2.62 12.98
C ILE A 48 2.20 -3.09 12.99
N SER A 49 1.94 -4.26 12.43
CA SER A 49 0.61 -4.90 12.37
C SER A 49 0.60 -6.30 12.97
N THR A 50 1.72 -7.01 12.93
CA THR A 50 1.76 -8.45 13.20
C THR A 50 1.54 -8.79 14.66
N ALA A 51 1.97 -7.94 15.60
CA ALA A 51 1.71 -8.09 17.04
C ALA A 51 0.88 -6.93 17.62
N PHE A 52 0.02 -6.32 16.81
CA PHE A 52 -0.83 -5.20 17.21
C PHE A 52 -2.30 -5.59 17.22
N ILE A 53 -2.92 -5.53 18.40
CA ILE A 53 -4.36 -5.67 18.61
C ILE A 53 -4.91 -4.31 19.05
N SER A 54 -5.96 -3.83 18.37
CA SER A 54 -6.62 -2.58 18.73
C SER A 54 -7.45 -2.76 20.01
N ASP A 55 -7.17 -1.99 21.05
CA ASP A 55 -7.90 -2.04 22.33
C ASP A 55 -9.07 -1.03 22.43
N PHE A 56 -9.06 0.07 21.67
CA PHE A 56 -9.98 1.20 21.89
C PHE A 56 -10.69 1.71 20.63
N THR A 57 -10.12 1.48 19.43
CA THR A 57 -10.70 2.01 18.17
C THR A 57 -11.69 1.07 17.51
N SER A 58 -11.82 -0.18 18.00
CA SER A 58 -12.52 -1.26 17.29
C SER A 58 -12.10 -1.28 15.81
N SER A 59 -10.79 -1.25 15.57
CA SER A 59 -10.22 -1.32 14.23
C SER A 59 -9.88 -2.76 13.89
N PHE A 60 -10.29 -3.20 12.70
CA PHE A 60 -9.99 -4.54 12.22
C PHE A 60 -8.62 -4.56 11.54
N ASN A 61 -7.72 -5.42 12.03
CA ASN A 61 -6.40 -5.65 11.49
C ASN A 61 -6.47 -6.70 10.37
N PHE A 62 -6.41 -6.25 9.13
CA PHE A 62 -6.36 -7.13 7.95
C PHE A 62 -4.98 -7.74 7.72
N ALA A 63 -3.91 -7.05 8.10
CA ALA A 63 -2.54 -7.50 7.90
C ALA A 63 -2.21 -8.75 8.75
N ASN A 64 -2.66 -8.79 10.01
CA ASN A 64 -2.74 -10.04 10.78
C ASN A 64 -4.20 -10.34 11.16
N PRO A 65 -4.91 -11.23 10.43
CA PRO A 65 -6.31 -11.54 10.70
C PRO A 65 -6.55 -12.15 12.09
N ALA A 66 -5.53 -12.67 12.77
CA ALA A 66 -5.65 -13.17 14.15
C ALA A 66 -5.73 -12.05 15.21
N ASN A 67 -5.27 -10.83 14.89
CA ASN A 67 -5.19 -9.73 15.85
C ASN A 67 -6.51 -8.96 16.03
N ASN A 68 -7.65 -9.66 15.98
CA ASN A 68 -8.98 -9.06 16.08
C ASN A 68 -9.76 -9.58 17.30
N ALA A 69 -9.09 -10.20 18.26
CA ALA A 69 -9.71 -10.79 19.44
C ALA A 69 -10.55 -9.80 20.26
N ASN A 70 -10.10 -8.53 20.34
CA ASN A 70 -10.75 -7.45 21.09
C ASN A 70 -11.73 -6.61 20.24
N PHE A 71 -12.04 -7.06 19.02
CA PHE A 71 -12.96 -6.35 18.12
C PHE A 71 -14.42 -6.61 18.51
N GLU A 72 -15.10 -5.60 19.07
CA GLU A 72 -16.45 -5.75 19.63
C GLU A 72 -17.57 -4.98 18.93
N LEU A 73 -17.23 -4.07 18.03
CA LEU A 73 -18.19 -3.19 17.36
C LEU A 73 -18.09 -3.34 15.85
N THR A 74 -19.23 -3.18 15.16
CA THR A 74 -19.21 -3.07 13.70
C THR A 74 -18.55 -1.75 13.33
N SER A 75 -17.57 -1.79 12.43
CA SER A 75 -16.79 -0.61 12.05
C SER A 75 -16.81 -0.37 10.55
N ILE A 76 -16.95 0.88 10.14
CA ILE A 76 -16.67 1.37 8.78
C ILE A 76 -15.44 2.27 8.83
N ARG A 77 -14.49 2.03 7.93
CA ARG A 77 -13.30 2.88 7.77
C ARG A 77 -13.19 3.38 6.34
N LEU A 78 -12.89 4.66 6.20
CA LEU A 78 -12.62 5.33 4.93
C LEU A 78 -11.34 6.13 5.10
N GLU A 79 -10.34 5.87 4.25
CA GLU A 79 -9.03 6.50 4.34
C GLU A 79 -8.61 7.07 2.98
N ALA A 80 -8.08 8.28 2.99
CA ALA A 80 -7.44 8.91 1.84
C ALA A 80 -5.95 9.15 2.16
N THR A 81 -5.11 8.96 1.15
CA THR A 81 -3.67 9.23 1.22
C THR A 81 -3.31 10.31 0.20
N ASN A 82 -2.52 11.27 0.63
CA ASN A 82 -1.84 12.25 -0.20
C ASN A 82 -0.33 11.96 -0.14
N GLU A 83 0.28 11.66 -1.27
CA GLU A 83 1.72 11.37 -1.40
C GLU A 83 2.42 12.51 -2.12
N ASN A 84 3.46 13.06 -1.49
CA ASN A 84 4.32 14.08 -2.07
C ASN A 84 5.72 13.52 -2.22
N ASN A 85 6.20 13.45 -3.45
CA ASN A 85 7.49 12.87 -3.78
C ASN A 85 8.41 13.93 -4.41
N TYR A 86 9.63 14.00 -3.90
CA TYR A 86 10.68 14.90 -4.34
C TYR A 86 11.87 14.07 -4.84
N PHE A 87 12.07 14.06 -6.15
CA PHE A 87 13.11 13.30 -6.83
C PHE A 87 14.33 14.16 -7.11
N LYS A 88 15.51 13.56 -6.93
CA LYS A 88 16.81 14.12 -7.30
C LYS A 88 17.67 13.04 -7.95
N SER A 89 18.39 13.38 -9.00
CA SER A 89 19.48 12.55 -9.57
C SER A 89 20.68 13.43 -9.90
N ASN A 90 21.88 12.85 -9.83
CA ASN A 90 23.11 13.50 -10.28
C ASN A 90 23.27 13.45 -11.82
N TYR A 91 22.43 12.67 -12.50
CA TYR A 91 22.35 12.70 -13.95
C TYR A 91 21.67 14.01 -14.40
N ASN A 92 22.45 14.90 -15.03
CA ASN A 92 22.01 16.23 -15.49
C ASN A 92 21.33 17.10 -14.41
N ASP A 93 21.70 16.92 -13.14
CA ASP A 93 21.13 17.65 -11.99
C ASP A 93 19.59 17.64 -11.94
N MET A 94 18.98 16.54 -12.38
CA MET A 94 17.53 16.42 -12.49
C MET A 94 16.82 16.57 -11.13
N LYS A 95 15.82 17.45 -11.09
CA LYS A 95 14.88 17.61 -9.96
C LYS A 95 13.45 17.49 -10.47
N SER A 96 12.63 16.74 -9.76
CA SER A 96 11.21 16.59 -10.10
C SER A 96 10.36 16.45 -8.85
N THR A 97 9.18 17.06 -8.87
CA THR A 97 8.21 16.99 -7.78
C THR A 97 6.92 16.41 -8.32
N LYS A 98 6.34 15.46 -7.58
CA LYS A 98 5.11 14.78 -7.97
C LYS A 98 4.17 14.64 -6.78
N HIS A 99 2.88 14.82 -7.03
CA HIS A 99 1.81 14.81 -6.02
C HIS A 99 0.71 13.84 -6.43
N SER A 100 0.25 12.99 -5.52
CA SER A 100 -0.84 12.05 -5.77
C SER A 100 -1.80 12.10 -4.59
N THR A 101 -3.10 12.07 -4.87
CA THR A 101 -4.11 11.93 -3.83
C THR A 101 -5.09 10.86 -4.25
N TYR A 102 -5.38 9.92 -3.35
CA TYR A 102 -6.28 8.84 -3.67
C TYR A 102 -6.95 8.26 -2.43
N LEU A 103 -8.08 7.59 -2.65
CA LEU A 103 -8.74 6.79 -1.62
C LEU A 103 -7.90 5.52 -1.39
N SER A 104 -7.25 5.43 -0.24
CA SER A 104 -6.28 4.38 0.05
C SER A 104 -6.89 3.14 0.68
N ASN A 105 -8.04 3.26 1.35
CA ASN A 105 -8.69 2.10 1.98
C ASN A 105 -10.18 2.36 2.23
N ILE A 106 -11.00 1.36 1.93
CA ILE A 106 -12.37 1.24 2.40
C ILE A 106 -12.47 -0.10 3.13
N ALA A 107 -12.88 -0.09 4.40
CA ALA A 107 -13.06 -1.32 5.16
C ALA A 107 -14.37 -1.36 5.93
N LEU A 108 -14.93 -2.56 6.03
CA LEU A 108 -16.15 -2.87 6.76
C LEU A 108 -15.90 -4.13 7.58
N ALA A 109 -16.14 -4.09 8.89
CA ALA A 109 -15.87 -5.24 9.75
C ALA A 109 -16.97 -5.46 10.78
N PHE A 110 -17.20 -6.73 11.11
CA PHE A 110 -18.33 -7.22 11.88
C PHE A 110 -17.89 -8.20 12.97
N PRO A 111 -18.29 -8.00 14.23
CA PRO A 111 -18.10 -8.97 15.31
C PRO A 111 -19.25 -9.99 15.27
N LEU A 112 -19.17 -10.97 14.36
CA LEU A 112 -20.24 -11.98 14.15
C LEU A 112 -20.60 -12.73 15.45
N SER A 113 -19.62 -12.99 16.31
CA SER A 113 -19.84 -13.50 17.67
C SER A 113 -18.76 -13.01 18.63
N SER A 114 -18.78 -13.48 19.88
CA SER A 114 -17.69 -13.23 20.84
C SER A 114 -16.36 -13.87 20.38
N LYS A 115 -16.41 -14.93 19.56
CA LYS A 115 -15.23 -15.66 19.07
C LYS A 115 -14.89 -15.39 17.61
N VAL A 116 -15.87 -15.14 16.76
CA VAL A 116 -15.69 -15.00 15.31
C VAL A 116 -15.85 -13.56 14.89
N LYS A 117 -14.87 -13.01 14.18
CA LYS A 117 -14.89 -11.66 13.59
C LYS A 117 -14.66 -11.76 12.10
N MET A 118 -15.26 -10.86 11.32
CA MET A 118 -15.13 -10.82 9.88
C MET A 118 -14.81 -9.40 9.42
N GLY A 119 -13.97 -9.27 8.40
CA GLY A 119 -13.63 -8.02 7.75
C GLY A 119 -13.69 -8.13 6.23
N LEU A 120 -14.12 -7.05 5.57
CA LEU A 120 -14.05 -6.82 4.14
C LEU A 120 -13.25 -5.54 3.91
N SER A 121 -12.28 -5.56 3.01
CA SER A 121 -11.56 -4.34 2.62
C SER A 121 -11.37 -4.23 1.11
N TYR A 122 -11.22 -3.00 0.65
CA TYR A 122 -10.82 -2.66 -0.70
C TYR A 122 -9.76 -1.55 -0.65
N GLN A 123 -8.71 -1.72 -1.45
CA GLN A 123 -7.65 -0.73 -1.55
C GLN A 123 -6.87 -0.85 -2.87
N PRO A 124 -6.30 0.24 -3.38
CA PRO A 124 -5.26 0.17 -4.39
C PRO A 124 -4.00 -0.51 -3.83
N TYR A 125 -3.44 -1.45 -4.56
CA TYR A 125 -2.25 -2.21 -4.17
C TYR A 125 -0.99 -1.71 -4.85
N SER A 126 -1.05 -1.50 -6.17
CA SER A 126 0.06 -0.94 -6.91
C SER A 126 -0.46 -0.04 -8.02
N SER A 127 0.40 0.89 -8.45
CA SER A 127 0.04 1.82 -9.50
C SER A 127 1.22 2.06 -10.42
N LYS A 128 0.94 2.05 -11.71
CA LYS A 128 1.91 2.38 -12.76
C LYS A 128 1.48 3.70 -13.39
N SER A 129 2.33 4.72 -13.28
CA SER A 129 2.17 6.00 -13.97
C SER A 129 3.54 6.61 -14.14
N TYR A 130 4.01 6.63 -15.39
CA TYR A 130 5.23 7.32 -15.79
C TYR A 130 5.09 7.78 -17.24
N ASP A 131 5.74 8.89 -17.55
CA ASP A 131 5.90 9.40 -18.90
C ASP A 131 7.33 9.94 -18.98
N ILE A 132 8.18 9.21 -19.69
CA ILE A 132 9.61 9.49 -19.82
C ILE A 132 9.91 9.58 -21.30
N THR A 133 10.38 10.75 -21.73
CA THR A 133 10.81 10.95 -23.11
C THR A 133 12.31 11.22 -23.12
N THR A 134 13.05 10.47 -23.93
CA THR A 134 14.49 10.68 -24.15
C THR A 134 14.72 11.00 -25.61
N ASN A 135 15.47 12.08 -25.87
CA ASN A 135 15.84 12.49 -27.21
C ASN A 135 17.34 12.28 -27.40
N GLN A 136 17.73 11.74 -28.55
CA GLN A 136 19.11 11.63 -29.00
C GLN A 136 19.24 12.32 -30.35
N THR A 137 20.12 13.31 -30.44
CA THR A 137 20.44 13.98 -31.70
C THR A 137 21.69 13.35 -32.29
N LEU A 138 21.60 12.86 -33.52
CA LEU A 138 22.73 12.37 -34.29
C LEU A 138 23.55 13.52 -34.89
N GLU A 139 24.77 13.22 -35.34
CA GLU A 139 25.67 14.18 -35.99
C GLU A 139 25.07 14.78 -37.28
N ASP A 140 24.16 14.06 -37.94
CA ASP A 140 23.43 14.51 -39.13
C ASP A 140 22.24 15.44 -38.84
N GLY A 141 21.97 15.72 -37.55
CA GLY A 141 20.85 16.55 -37.09
C GLY A 141 19.53 15.82 -36.92
N THR A 142 19.46 14.51 -37.23
CA THR A 142 18.26 13.69 -36.98
C THR A 142 18.06 13.51 -35.48
N VAL A 143 16.83 13.76 -35.00
CA VAL A 143 16.46 13.54 -33.59
C VAL A 143 15.66 12.26 -33.48
N TYR A 144 16.20 11.28 -32.75
CA TYR A 144 15.45 10.12 -32.30
C TYR A 144 14.81 10.41 -30.95
N GLN A 145 13.52 10.09 -30.85
CA GLN A 145 12.72 10.22 -29.66
C GLN A 145 12.24 8.82 -29.23
N ASN A 146 12.58 8.45 -27.99
CA ASN A 146 11.98 7.31 -27.31
C ASN A 146 11.03 7.83 -26.23
N ALA A 147 9.76 7.47 -26.32
CA ALA A 147 8.76 7.82 -25.32
C ALA A 147 8.27 6.55 -24.62
N PHE A 148 8.52 6.47 -23.32
CA PHE A 148 8.07 5.40 -22.45
C PHE A 148 6.90 5.91 -21.61
N LYS A 149 5.73 5.31 -21.81
CA LYS A 149 4.50 5.63 -21.07
C LYS A 149 4.01 4.39 -20.36
N GLY A 150 3.70 4.53 -19.07
CA GLY A 150 3.07 3.47 -18.29
C GLY A 150 1.81 3.99 -17.62
N SER A 151 0.75 3.19 -17.62
CA SER A 151 -0.50 3.54 -16.92
C SER A 151 -1.18 2.31 -16.34
N GLY A 152 -2.05 2.50 -15.36
CA GLY A 152 -2.86 1.43 -14.76
C GLY A 152 -2.72 1.33 -13.25
N THR A 153 -3.58 0.51 -12.65
CA THR A 153 -3.64 0.29 -11.21
C THR A 153 -4.07 -1.14 -10.94
N LEU A 154 -3.38 -1.79 -10.01
CA LEU A 154 -3.83 -3.03 -9.41
C LEU A 154 -4.51 -2.72 -8.10
N ASN A 155 -5.71 -3.26 -7.94
CA ASN A 155 -6.50 -3.14 -6.72
C ASN A 155 -6.54 -4.47 -5.99
N THR A 156 -6.81 -4.43 -4.69
CA THR A 156 -7.04 -5.60 -3.87
C THR A 156 -8.40 -5.49 -3.19
N ALA A 157 -9.19 -6.57 -3.29
CA ALA A 157 -10.33 -6.81 -2.43
C ALA A 157 -9.97 -7.94 -1.46
N GLN A 158 -10.27 -7.77 -0.18
CA GLN A 158 -9.88 -8.71 0.87
C GLN A 158 -11.09 -9.15 1.69
N VAL A 159 -11.10 -10.42 2.08
CA VAL A 159 -12.02 -10.98 3.06
C VAL A 159 -11.19 -11.64 4.16
N ALA A 160 -11.43 -11.25 5.40
CA ALA A 160 -10.70 -11.76 6.55
C ALA A 160 -11.65 -12.34 7.59
N LEU A 161 -11.23 -13.44 8.22
CA LEU A 161 -11.90 -14.09 9.33
C LEU A 161 -10.92 -14.25 10.49
N SER A 162 -11.38 -13.95 11.69
CA SER A 162 -10.65 -14.12 12.94
C SER A 162 -11.41 -15.04 13.87
N TYR A 163 -10.70 -15.95 14.51
CA TYR A 163 -11.25 -16.90 15.47
C TYR A 163 -10.45 -16.87 16.77
N LYS A 164 -11.12 -16.47 17.85
CA LYS A 164 -10.59 -16.51 19.21
C LYS A 164 -10.78 -17.92 19.79
N ILE A 165 -9.68 -18.66 19.90
CA ILE A 165 -9.67 -20.05 20.41
C ILE A 165 -9.88 -20.04 21.92
N ASN A 166 -9.07 -19.24 22.62
CA ASN A 166 -9.18 -19.01 24.06
C ASN A 166 -8.88 -17.53 24.37
N GLN A 167 -8.72 -17.17 25.64
CA GLN A 167 -8.50 -15.75 26.00
C GLN A 167 -7.16 -15.21 25.51
N GLU A 168 -6.16 -16.07 25.32
CA GLU A 168 -4.80 -15.67 24.96
C GLU A 168 -4.49 -15.93 23.48
N PHE A 169 -5.02 -16.99 22.90
CA PHE A 169 -4.68 -17.46 21.57
C PHE A 169 -5.80 -17.23 20.57
N SER A 170 -5.43 -16.63 19.44
CA SER A 170 -6.31 -16.39 18.29
C SER A 170 -5.63 -16.76 16.99
N VAL A 171 -6.44 -17.17 16.02
CA VAL A 171 -6.01 -17.50 14.66
C VAL A 171 -6.86 -16.73 13.66
N GLY A 172 -6.36 -16.54 12.46
CA GLY A 172 -7.13 -15.89 11.41
C GLY A 172 -6.67 -16.30 10.03
N ALA A 173 -7.56 -16.11 9.07
CA ALA A 173 -7.29 -16.31 7.65
C ALA A 173 -7.82 -15.12 6.88
N ARG A 174 -7.09 -14.70 5.83
CA ARG A 174 -7.51 -13.67 4.89
C ARG A 174 -7.31 -14.17 3.47
N ALA A 175 -8.31 -13.98 2.63
CA ALA A 175 -8.20 -14.19 1.19
C ALA A 175 -8.13 -12.83 0.51
N ASN A 176 -7.18 -12.66 -0.40
CA ASN A 176 -7.02 -11.43 -1.17
C ASN A 176 -7.20 -11.72 -2.66
N LEU A 177 -8.01 -10.91 -3.34
CA LEU A 177 -8.17 -10.88 -4.78
C LEU A 177 -7.50 -9.62 -5.32
N TYR A 178 -6.43 -9.79 -6.09
CA TYR A 178 -5.78 -8.73 -6.84
C TYR A 178 -6.35 -8.67 -8.24
N PHE A 179 -6.71 -7.48 -8.70
CA PHE A 179 -7.27 -7.30 -10.03
C PHE A 179 -6.94 -5.94 -10.61
N GLY A 180 -6.70 -5.91 -11.91
CA GLY A 180 -6.46 -4.68 -12.65
C GLY A 180 -5.70 -4.94 -13.95
N ASP A 181 -5.61 -3.89 -14.74
CA ASP A 181 -4.83 -3.87 -15.98
C ASP A 181 -3.67 -2.89 -15.81
N LEU A 182 -2.49 -3.28 -16.28
CA LEU A 182 -1.32 -2.43 -16.40
C LEU A 182 -0.92 -2.34 -17.87
N TYR A 183 -0.57 -1.13 -18.29
CA TYR A 183 -0.21 -0.80 -19.66
C TYR A 183 1.19 -0.23 -19.68
N ASP A 184 2.01 -0.72 -20.59
CA ASP A 184 3.32 -0.19 -20.93
C ASP A 184 3.34 0.07 -22.45
N LEU A 185 3.67 1.29 -22.85
CA LEU A 185 3.82 1.71 -24.23
C LEU A 185 5.22 2.29 -24.40
N ASN A 186 6.00 1.75 -25.32
CA ASN A 186 7.27 2.32 -25.75
C ASN A 186 7.16 2.73 -27.22
N GLU A 187 7.38 3.99 -27.50
CA GLU A 187 7.30 4.56 -28.83
C GLU A 187 8.66 5.04 -29.29
N PHE A 188 9.07 4.58 -30.47
CA PHE A 188 10.26 5.04 -31.15
C PHE A 188 9.86 5.90 -32.36
N ARG A 189 10.41 7.10 -32.44
CA ARG A 189 10.18 8.03 -33.57
C ARG A 189 11.45 8.74 -33.99
N ALA A 190 11.68 8.84 -35.29
CA ALA A 190 12.68 9.73 -35.87
C ALA A 190 12.03 11.05 -36.31
N SER A 191 12.74 12.18 -36.20
CA SER A 191 12.21 13.51 -36.55
C SER A 191 11.79 13.65 -38.02
N ASN A 192 12.41 12.88 -38.91
CA ASN A 192 12.10 12.83 -40.35
C ASN A 192 11.12 11.70 -40.73
N ALA A 193 10.65 10.90 -39.76
CA ALA A 193 9.73 9.80 -40.00
C ALA A 193 8.28 10.21 -39.72
N GLU A 194 7.39 9.89 -40.67
CA GLU A 194 5.95 10.07 -40.51
C GLU A 194 5.32 9.00 -39.62
N PHE A 195 5.90 7.80 -39.61
CA PHE A 195 5.45 6.67 -38.80
C PHE A 195 6.21 6.56 -37.48
N VAL A 196 5.52 6.03 -36.48
CA VAL A 196 6.01 5.70 -35.14
C VAL A 196 5.98 4.18 -35.00
N ASN A 197 7.05 3.61 -34.43
CA ASN A 197 7.07 2.21 -34.05
C ASN A 197 6.72 2.10 -32.56
N GLY A 198 5.68 1.34 -32.23
CA GLY A 198 5.14 1.21 -30.88
C GLY A 198 5.19 -0.23 -30.39
N TYR A 199 5.69 -0.40 -29.17
CA TYR A 199 5.69 -1.64 -28.42
C TYR A 199 4.71 -1.51 -27.27
N GLU A 200 3.59 -2.21 -27.36
CA GLU A 200 2.55 -2.22 -26.35
C GLU A 200 2.58 -3.52 -25.56
N THR A 201 2.53 -3.41 -24.24
CA THR A 201 2.35 -4.54 -23.34
C THR A 201 1.17 -4.24 -22.42
N LYS A 202 0.16 -5.11 -22.49
CA LYS A 202 -0.99 -5.11 -21.60
C LYS A 202 -0.92 -6.30 -20.66
N ASN A 203 -0.76 -6.03 -19.38
CA ASN A 203 -0.74 -7.03 -18.32
C ASN A 203 -2.10 -7.04 -17.62
N ARG A 204 -2.91 -8.07 -17.87
CA ARG A 204 -4.16 -8.30 -17.15
C ARG A 204 -3.87 -9.19 -15.95
N VAL A 205 -4.03 -8.64 -14.76
CA VAL A 205 -3.78 -9.34 -13.51
C VAL A 205 -5.11 -9.70 -12.86
N ARG A 206 -5.27 -10.98 -12.51
CA ARG A 206 -6.35 -11.45 -11.64
C ARG A 206 -5.79 -12.55 -10.76
N ASN A 207 -5.33 -12.22 -9.55
CA ASN A 207 -4.60 -13.12 -8.67
C ASN A 207 -5.27 -13.33 -7.32
N PHE A 208 -5.15 -14.54 -6.77
CA PHE A 208 -5.60 -14.86 -5.42
C PHE A 208 -4.41 -15.28 -4.58
N ASN A 209 -4.34 -14.74 -3.37
CA ASN A 209 -3.47 -15.25 -2.32
C ASN A 209 -4.24 -15.37 -1.00
N PHE A 210 -3.61 -16.05 -0.05
CA PHE A 210 -4.16 -16.34 1.27
C PHE A 210 -3.12 -15.97 2.32
N THR A 211 -3.54 -15.25 3.35
CA THR A 211 -2.73 -14.96 4.54
C THR A 211 -3.30 -15.74 5.71
N LEU A 212 -2.46 -16.54 6.38
CA LEU A 212 -2.77 -17.10 7.70
C LEU A 212 -2.07 -16.26 8.76
N GLY A 213 -2.75 -16.07 9.88
CA GLY A 213 -2.24 -15.32 11.02
C GLY A 213 -2.44 -16.08 12.33
N THR A 214 -1.52 -15.88 13.26
CA THR A 214 -1.63 -16.32 14.64
C THR A 214 -1.31 -15.16 15.57
N SER A 215 -1.90 -15.22 16.77
CA SER A 215 -1.69 -14.21 17.81
C SER A 215 -1.78 -14.86 19.18
N TYR A 216 -0.83 -14.51 20.04
CA TYR A 216 -0.79 -14.84 21.45
C TYR A 216 -0.70 -13.55 22.26
N GLN A 217 -1.71 -13.25 23.06
CA GLN A 217 -1.73 -12.10 23.97
C GLN A 217 -1.98 -12.56 25.40
N THR A 218 -1.06 -12.26 26.30
CA THR A 218 -1.27 -12.45 27.74
C THR A 218 -1.43 -11.09 28.42
N LEU A 219 -2.38 -11.01 29.35
CA LEU A 219 -2.65 -9.84 30.18
C LEU A 219 -2.41 -10.23 31.63
N ASN A 220 -1.48 -9.54 32.30
CA ASN A 220 -1.29 -9.70 33.73
C ASN A 220 -2.23 -8.74 34.49
N PRO A 221 -3.29 -9.24 35.15
CA PRO A 221 -4.29 -8.39 35.80
C PRO A 221 -3.78 -7.67 37.06
N ARG A 222 -2.59 -8.02 37.57
CA ARG A 222 -1.99 -7.32 38.72
C ARG A 222 -1.22 -6.07 38.33
N THR A 223 -0.71 -6.03 37.11
CA THR A 223 0.19 -4.96 36.63
C THR A 223 -0.35 -4.25 35.40
N ASP A 224 -1.51 -4.67 34.89
CA ASP A 224 -2.14 -4.23 33.64
C ASP A 224 -1.19 -4.28 32.43
N LYS A 225 -0.25 -5.24 32.45
CA LYS A 225 0.77 -5.40 31.40
C LYS A 225 0.32 -6.44 30.39
N LYS A 226 0.45 -6.09 29.11
CA LYS A 226 0.12 -6.94 27.97
C LYS A 226 1.39 -7.30 27.21
N LEU A 227 1.57 -8.59 26.94
CA LEU A 227 2.55 -9.09 25.98
C LEU A 227 1.79 -9.69 24.82
N THR A 228 2.09 -9.24 23.60
CA THR A 228 1.49 -9.73 22.35
C THR A 228 2.58 -10.27 21.45
N ILE A 229 2.41 -11.47 20.94
CA ILE A 229 3.28 -12.10 19.94
C ILE A 229 2.38 -12.46 18.77
N GLY A 230 2.82 -12.20 17.55
CA GLY A 230 2.08 -12.62 16.37
C GLY A 230 2.98 -13.05 15.24
N ALA A 231 2.41 -13.84 14.36
CA ALA A 231 3.07 -14.28 13.13
C ALA A 231 2.04 -14.36 12.01
N THR A 232 2.49 -14.09 10.78
CA THR A 232 1.66 -14.20 9.58
C THR A 232 2.45 -14.84 8.45
N ALA A 233 1.78 -15.63 7.62
CA ALA A 233 2.32 -16.19 6.40
C ALA A 233 1.32 -15.99 5.27
N THR A 234 1.73 -15.28 4.22
CA THR A 234 0.98 -15.11 2.99
C THR A 234 1.56 -16.01 1.92
N PHE A 235 0.71 -16.85 1.34
CA PHE A 235 1.03 -17.79 0.30
C PHE A 235 -0.11 -17.87 -0.70
N GLY A 236 0.07 -18.63 -1.77
CA GLY A 236 -0.94 -18.81 -2.79
C GLY A 236 -0.63 -17.97 -4.01
N ASN A 237 -0.62 -18.66 -5.14
CA ASN A 237 -0.52 -18.07 -6.46
C ASN A 237 -1.38 -18.87 -7.42
N THR A 238 -2.70 -18.69 -7.29
CA THR A 238 -3.69 -19.48 -8.03
C THR A 238 -4.01 -18.90 -9.41
N SER A 239 -3.14 -18.08 -9.99
CA SER A 239 -3.52 -17.21 -11.11
C SER A 239 -2.58 -17.19 -12.30
N ASN A 240 -3.24 -16.98 -13.45
CA ASN A 240 -2.68 -16.72 -14.76
C ASN A 240 -2.66 -15.18 -14.96
N MET A 241 -1.49 -14.57 -14.97
CA MET A 241 -1.36 -13.22 -15.54
C MET A 241 -1.27 -13.38 -17.05
N THR A 242 -2.19 -12.78 -17.79
CA THR A 242 -2.13 -12.74 -19.25
C THR A 242 -1.43 -11.45 -19.66
N THR A 243 -0.32 -11.62 -20.37
CA THR A 243 0.46 -10.53 -20.95
C THR A 243 0.23 -10.54 -22.45
N ASP A 244 -0.46 -9.52 -22.96
CA ASP A 244 -0.64 -9.31 -24.38
C ASP A 244 0.40 -8.30 -24.85
N TYR A 245 1.27 -8.72 -25.77
CA TYR A 245 2.30 -7.91 -26.38
C TYR A 245 1.96 -7.67 -27.85
N THR A 246 2.02 -6.41 -28.28
CA THR A 246 1.78 -5.99 -29.65
C THR A 246 2.92 -5.06 -30.08
N ASN A 247 3.58 -5.41 -31.17
CA ASN A 247 4.51 -4.54 -31.88
C ASN A 247 3.80 -4.05 -33.14
N SER A 248 3.63 -2.74 -33.27
CA SER A 248 2.97 -2.13 -34.42
C SER A 248 3.68 -0.88 -34.90
N THR A 249 3.47 -0.53 -36.17
CA THR A 249 3.90 0.73 -36.75
C THR A 249 2.66 1.51 -37.18
N TYR A 250 2.53 2.75 -36.75
CA TYR A 250 1.34 3.58 -36.97
C TYR A 250 1.69 5.06 -37.08
N ARG A 251 0.72 5.88 -37.49
CA ARG A 251 0.82 7.35 -37.46
C ARG A 251 -0.30 7.92 -36.60
N TYR A 252 0.00 8.98 -35.85
CA TYR A 252 -1.02 9.75 -35.14
C TYR A 252 -1.76 10.70 -36.10
N THR A 253 -3.09 10.67 -36.08
CA THR A 253 -3.94 11.55 -36.91
C THR A 253 -4.30 12.86 -36.24
N ASP A 254 -4.24 12.91 -34.92
CA ASP A 254 -4.61 14.06 -34.12
C ASP A 254 -3.71 14.17 -32.88
N ALA A 255 -3.83 15.31 -32.18
CA ALA A 255 -3.17 15.51 -30.89
C ALA A 255 -3.81 14.68 -29.75
N ALA A 256 -4.96 14.05 -29.98
CA ALA A 256 -5.63 13.19 -29.01
C ALA A 256 -5.05 11.77 -28.97
N GLY A 257 -4.16 11.43 -29.91
CA GLY A 257 -3.45 10.15 -29.96
C GLY A 257 -4.18 9.06 -30.73
N THR A 258 -5.09 9.40 -31.66
CA THR A 258 -5.73 8.40 -32.50
C THR A 258 -4.72 7.81 -33.49
N LYS A 259 -4.56 6.48 -33.46
CA LYS A 259 -3.68 5.74 -34.39
C LYS A 259 -4.38 5.53 -35.73
N ALA A 260 -3.69 5.81 -36.82
CA ALA A 260 -4.08 5.41 -38.17
C ALA A 260 -2.96 4.66 -38.88
N ASN A 261 -3.35 3.91 -39.93
CA ASN A 261 -2.45 3.08 -40.73
C ASN A 261 -1.61 2.13 -39.87
N GLU A 262 -2.22 1.55 -38.83
CA GLU A 262 -1.54 0.62 -37.93
C GLU A 262 -1.26 -0.71 -38.63
N SER A 263 0.01 -1.04 -38.78
CA SER A 263 0.49 -2.34 -39.25
C SER A 263 1.07 -3.12 -38.08
N ILE A 264 0.47 -4.26 -37.76
CA ILE A 264 0.92 -5.14 -36.67
C ILE A 264 2.05 -6.03 -37.21
N ILE A 265 3.24 -5.90 -36.62
CA ILE A 265 4.44 -6.67 -36.98
C ILE A 265 4.46 -7.98 -36.21
N GLU A 266 4.12 -7.93 -34.92
CA GLU A 266 4.18 -9.08 -34.04
C GLU A 266 3.11 -8.96 -32.94
N GLN A 267 2.46 -10.06 -32.62
CA GLN A 267 1.56 -10.15 -31.48
C GLN A 267 1.80 -11.46 -30.74
N LYS A 268 1.97 -11.38 -29.42
CA LYS A 268 2.20 -12.53 -28.55
C LYS A 268 1.32 -12.41 -27.31
N SER A 269 0.74 -13.52 -26.88
CA SER A 269 0.05 -13.60 -25.58
C SER A 269 0.74 -14.66 -24.73
N VAL A 270 1.23 -14.27 -23.56
CA VAL A 270 1.94 -15.16 -22.63
C VAL A 270 1.20 -15.20 -21.30
N SER A 271 0.97 -16.41 -20.80
CA SER A 271 0.43 -16.62 -19.46
C SER A 271 1.56 -16.90 -18.49
N SER A 272 1.73 -16.05 -17.46
CA SER A 272 2.70 -16.26 -16.39
C SER A 272 2.02 -16.72 -15.11
N LYS A 273 2.66 -17.65 -14.41
CA LYS A 273 2.32 -18.11 -13.06
C LYS A 273 3.45 -17.65 -12.13
N ASN A 274 3.14 -17.31 -10.89
CA ASN A 274 4.09 -16.76 -9.87
C ASN A 274 4.26 -15.24 -9.77
N LEU A 275 3.17 -14.48 -9.88
CA LEU A 275 3.24 -13.02 -9.66
C LEU A 275 3.50 -12.58 -8.20
N LEU A 276 2.84 -13.19 -7.22
CA LEU A 276 2.97 -12.79 -5.82
C LEU A 276 3.79 -13.81 -5.02
N PRO A 277 4.81 -13.35 -4.27
CA PRO A 277 5.76 -14.20 -3.59
C PRO A 277 5.28 -14.52 -2.18
N LEU A 278 5.90 -15.53 -1.59
CA LEU A 278 5.75 -15.85 -0.18
C LEU A 278 6.15 -14.63 0.66
N GLN A 279 5.27 -14.24 1.58
CA GLN A 279 5.57 -13.23 2.61
C GLN A 279 5.37 -13.84 3.99
N ALA A 280 6.30 -13.58 4.90
CA ALA A 280 6.19 -13.96 6.30
C ALA A 280 6.53 -12.77 7.18
N SER A 281 5.82 -12.62 8.29
CA SER A 281 6.08 -11.57 9.27
C SER A 281 6.01 -12.13 10.68
N VAL A 282 6.87 -11.64 11.55
CA VAL A 282 6.85 -11.93 12.99
C VAL A 282 6.94 -10.63 13.76
N GLY A 283 6.24 -10.55 14.89
CA GLY A 283 6.27 -9.35 15.72
C GLY A 283 6.09 -9.66 17.20
N VAL A 284 6.60 -8.76 18.03
CA VAL A 284 6.44 -8.79 19.48
C VAL A 284 6.09 -7.39 19.95
N GLY A 285 5.06 -7.29 20.77
CA GLY A 285 4.57 -6.06 21.36
C GLY A 285 4.44 -6.18 22.88
N TYR A 286 4.76 -5.10 23.58
CA TYR A 286 4.59 -4.98 25.02
C TYR A 286 3.95 -3.65 25.34
N GLY A 287 3.04 -3.65 26.31
CA GLY A 287 2.30 -2.46 26.65
C GLY A 287 1.60 -2.54 27.99
N SER A 288 0.93 -1.45 28.31
CA SER A 288 0.04 -1.31 29.44
C SER A 288 -1.36 -1.05 28.91
N GLU A 289 -2.35 -1.76 29.45
CA GLU A 289 -3.74 -1.60 29.06
C GLU A 289 -4.16 -0.12 29.13
N ASN A 290 -4.73 0.39 28.03
CA ASN A 290 -5.27 1.75 27.92
C ASN A 290 -4.29 2.90 28.22
N HIS A 291 -2.97 2.67 28.16
CA HIS A 291 -1.99 3.71 28.48
C HIS A 291 -0.86 3.82 27.46
N TRP A 292 -0.15 2.74 27.15
CA TRP A 292 0.90 2.76 26.13
C TRP A 292 1.17 1.38 25.56
N PHE A 293 1.77 1.35 24.38
CA PHE A 293 2.17 0.13 23.71
C PHE A 293 3.37 0.40 22.81
N VAL A 294 4.29 -0.56 22.75
CA VAL A 294 5.44 -0.56 21.86
C VAL A 294 5.55 -1.93 21.21
N SER A 295 5.93 -1.99 19.95
CA SER A 295 6.12 -3.24 19.23
C SER A 295 7.22 -3.14 18.18
N GLY A 296 7.87 -4.27 17.96
CA GLY A 296 8.83 -4.50 16.88
C GLY A 296 8.34 -5.58 15.94
N GLN A 297 8.65 -5.44 14.65
CA GLN A 297 8.24 -6.35 13.60
C GLN A 297 9.36 -6.57 12.59
N LEU A 298 9.46 -7.81 12.12
CA LEU A 298 10.31 -8.21 11.00
C LEU A 298 9.41 -8.79 9.90
N ASP A 299 9.50 -8.23 8.71
CA ASP A 299 8.84 -8.74 7.50
C ASP A 299 9.88 -9.28 6.52
N TYR A 300 9.58 -10.44 5.96
CA TYR A 300 10.31 -11.07 4.87
C TYR A 300 9.36 -11.27 3.69
N LYS A 301 9.77 -10.82 2.51
CA LYS A 301 9.07 -11.08 1.26
C LYS A 301 10.07 -11.64 0.26
N LYS A 302 9.78 -12.84 -0.25
CA LYS A 302 10.63 -13.48 -1.27
C LYS A 302 10.62 -12.67 -2.57
N GLY A 303 11.73 -12.65 -3.29
CA GLY A 303 11.84 -12.05 -4.61
C GLY A 303 10.87 -12.67 -5.63
N GLU A 304 10.38 -11.85 -6.55
CA GLU A 304 9.54 -12.26 -7.68
C GLU A 304 10.41 -12.47 -8.93
N SER A 305 9.99 -13.33 -9.85
CA SER A 305 10.57 -13.43 -11.18
C SER A 305 9.51 -12.96 -12.17
N ILE A 306 9.74 -11.80 -12.82
CA ILE A 306 8.80 -11.25 -13.79
C ILE A 306 9.45 -11.29 -15.17
N THR A 307 8.73 -11.85 -16.14
CA THR A 307 9.11 -11.77 -17.54
C THR A 307 8.60 -10.45 -18.10
N TYR A 308 9.51 -9.58 -18.49
CA TYR A 308 9.22 -8.28 -19.10
C TYR A 308 9.90 -8.22 -20.47
N PHE A 309 9.14 -7.91 -21.53
CA PHE A 309 9.63 -7.91 -22.91
C PHE A 309 10.34 -9.22 -23.34
N GLY A 310 9.84 -10.37 -22.88
CA GLY A 310 10.43 -11.68 -23.19
C GLY A 310 11.73 -12.01 -22.45
N GLN A 311 12.23 -11.12 -21.58
CA GLN A 311 13.37 -11.39 -20.69
C GLN A 311 12.86 -11.61 -19.26
N THR A 312 13.22 -12.75 -18.65
CA THR A 312 12.95 -12.99 -17.23
C THR A 312 13.93 -12.20 -16.38
N ARG A 313 13.40 -11.39 -15.47
CA ARG A 313 14.18 -10.60 -14.50
C ARG A 313 13.82 -11.04 -13.09
N ASP A 314 14.84 -11.36 -12.31
CA ASP A 314 14.69 -11.77 -10.91
C ASP A 314 14.86 -10.57 -9.98
N PHE A 315 13.86 -10.36 -9.11
CA PHE A 315 13.93 -9.39 -8.03
C PHE A 315 14.58 -10.03 -6.79
N GLN A 316 15.30 -9.24 -6.00
CA GLN A 316 15.89 -9.73 -4.75
C GLN A 316 14.84 -9.80 -3.61
N ASP A 317 15.15 -10.61 -2.60
CA ASP A 317 14.34 -10.67 -1.38
C ASP A 317 14.30 -9.32 -0.65
N THR A 318 13.14 -9.04 -0.06
CA THR A 318 12.88 -7.81 0.70
C THR A 318 12.83 -8.13 2.19
N TYR A 319 13.52 -7.32 2.98
CA TYR A 319 13.55 -7.40 4.43
C TYR A 319 13.15 -6.05 4.99
N ARG A 320 12.16 -6.03 5.89
CA ARG A 320 11.74 -4.82 6.57
C ARG A 320 11.78 -5.01 8.08
N VAL A 321 12.39 -4.05 8.76
CA VAL A 321 12.39 -3.95 10.21
C VAL A 321 11.60 -2.71 10.58
N SER A 322 10.61 -2.86 11.44
CA SER A 322 9.74 -1.77 11.89
C SER A 322 9.67 -1.76 13.41
N ALA A 323 9.64 -0.57 13.99
CA ALA A 323 9.42 -0.37 15.42
C ALA A 323 8.50 0.83 15.63
N GLY A 324 7.55 0.71 16.55
CA GLY A 324 6.63 1.79 16.81
C GLY A 324 5.70 1.49 17.97
N GLY A 325 4.75 2.39 18.19
CA GLY A 325 3.88 2.31 19.35
C GLY A 325 2.83 3.40 19.39
N TRP A 326 2.04 3.34 20.45
CA TRP A 326 1.03 4.35 20.75
C TRP A 326 1.05 4.72 22.23
N TYR A 327 0.61 5.95 22.52
CA TYR A 327 0.49 6.50 23.84
C TYR A 327 -0.87 7.18 24.00
N LEU A 328 -1.58 6.83 25.06
CA LEU A 328 -2.87 7.38 25.47
C LEU A 328 -2.70 7.97 26.87
N PRO A 329 -2.60 9.31 27.01
CA PRO A 329 -2.26 9.93 28.28
C PRO A 329 -3.27 9.61 29.39
N ASN A 330 -4.55 9.93 29.16
CA ASN A 330 -5.63 9.64 30.08
C ASN A 330 -6.97 9.65 29.35
N TYR A 331 -7.54 8.46 29.18
CA TYR A 331 -8.83 8.28 28.50
C TYR A 331 -10.02 8.86 29.26
N ASN A 332 -9.94 8.97 30.59
CA ASN A 332 -11.06 9.37 31.46
C ASN A 332 -11.03 10.87 31.82
N ASN A 333 -10.09 11.64 31.25
CA ASN A 333 -10.00 13.06 31.51
C ASN A 333 -11.08 13.84 30.73
N PHE A 334 -12.18 14.16 31.38
CA PHE A 334 -13.26 14.96 30.79
C PHE A 334 -12.92 16.45 30.63
N ARG A 335 -11.86 16.94 31.29
CA ARG A 335 -11.47 18.35 31.28
C ARG A 335 -10.51 18.70 30.14
N SER A 336 -9.66 17.76 29.72
CA SER A 336 -8.68 17.99 28.65
C SER A 336 -8.91 17.07 27.46
N TYR A 337 -9.24 17.65 26.30
CA TYR A 337 -9.41 16.90 25.06
C TYR A 337 -8.13 16.18 24.63
N PHE A 338 -6.97 16.86 24.71
CA PHE A 338 -5.68 16.32 24.30
C PHE A 338 -5.21 15.12 25.13
N SER A 339 -5.64 15.00 26.38
CA SER A 339 -5.35 13.81 27.19
C SER A 339 -6.00 12.54 26.64
N ARG A 340 -7.02 12.66 25.78
CA ARG A 340 -7.77 11.55 25.17
C ARG A 340 -7.38 11.28 23.72
N VAL A 341 -6.46 12.07 23.19
CA VAL A 341 -5.90 11.85 21.86
C VAL A 341 -4.92 10.68 21.97
N ILE A 342 -5.03 9.75 21.03
CA ILE A 342 -4.07 8.65 20.91
C ILE A 342 -2.95 9.14 20.01
N TYR A 343 -1.74 9.19 20.55
CA TYR A 343 -0.54 9.57 19.82
C TYR A 343 0.15 8.30 19.34
N ARG A 344 0.56 8.26 18.07
CA ARG A 344 1.24 7.15 17.44
C ARG A 344 2.57 7.61 16.88
N TYR A 345 3.56 6.75 16.96
CA TYR A 345 4.90 7.01 16.45
C TYR A 345 5.54 5.71 15.97
N GLY A 346 6.43 5.81 15.00
CA GLY A 346 7.21 4.67 14.55
C GLY A 346 8.30 5.02 13.55
N ALA A 347 9.11 4.03 13.25
CA ALA A 347 10.19 4.09 12.29
C ALA A 347 10.34 2.73 11.61
N PHE A 348 10.83 2.75 10.38
CA PHE A 348 11.11 1.53 9.64
C PHE A 348 12.31 1.68 8.71
N TYR A 349 12.92 0.54 8.44
CA TYR A 349 13.94 0.35 7.42
C TYR A 349 13.55 -0.85 6.57
N GLU A 350 13.61 -0.68 5.26
CA GLU A 350 13.26 -1.69 4.27
C GLU A 350 14.37 -1.77 3.23
N ARG A 351 14.95 -2.96 3.09
CA ARG A 351 15.80 -3.28 1.94
C ARG A 351 14.87 -3.68 0.80
N GLY A 352 14.79 -2.83 -0.23
CA GLY A 352 13.86 -3.03 -1.35
C GLY A 352 14.26 -4.18 -2.27
N ASN A 353 13.31 -4.61 -3.09
CA ASN A 353 13.44 -5.71 -4.05
C ASN A 353 14.23 -5.37 -5.32
N LEU A 354 14.61 -4.10 -5.51
CA LEU A 354 15.35 -3.61 -6.69
C LEU A 354 16.83 -3.47 -6.36
N ALA A 355 17.68 -4.14 -7.14
CA ALA A 355 19.12 -3.92 -7.19
C ALA A 355 19.48 -3.41 -8.59
N ILE A 356 20.06 -2.21 -8.68
CA ILE A 356 20.24 -1.49 -9.94
C ILE A 356 21.71 -1.08 -10.09
N ASN A 357 22.28 -1.28 -11.27
CA ASN A 357 23.64 -0.83 -11.60
C ASN A 357 23.66 0.68 -11.96
N GLY A 358 24.85 1.24 -12.21
CA GLY A 358 25.00 2.67 -12.54
C GLY A 358 24.39 3.10 -13.88
N ASN A 359 23.96 2.15 -14.71
CA ASN A 359 23.31 2.39 -15.99
C ASN A 359 21.77 2.29 -15.90
N GLY A 360 21.21 2.05 -14.71
CA GLY A 360 19.76 1.95 -14.53
C GLY A 360 19.17 0.55 -14.81
N GLU A 361 20.00 -0.46 -15.01
CA GLU A 361 19.57 -1.83 -15.28
C GLU A 361 19.55 -2.67 -13.99
N LEU A 362 18.63 -3.65 -13.94
CA LEU A 362 18.57 -4.62 -12.86
C LEU A 362 19.83 -5.49 -12.86
N ASP A 363 20.59 -5.44 -11.77
CA ASP A 363 21.82 -6.19 -11.55
C ASP A 363 21.84 -6.73 -10.11
N PRO A 364 21.93 -8.05 -9.90
CA PRO A 364 22.04 -8.66 -8.57
C PRO A 364 23.22 -8.12 -7.73
N ASN A 365 24.30 -7.68 -8.38
CA ASN A 365 25.47 -7.05 -7.74
C ASN A 365 25.37 -5.52 -7.69
N GLY A 366 24.26 -4.96 -8.19
CA GLY A 366 23.98 -3.54 -8.21
C GLY A 366 23.67 -2.96 -6.83
N THR A 367 23.45 -1.65 -6.79
CA THR A 367 23.07 -0.96 -5.56
C THR A 367 21.60 -1.22 -5.24
N SER A 368 21.33 -1.76 -4.05
CA SER A 368 19.97 -1.99 -3.56
C SER A 368 19.25 -0.68 -3.27
N ILE A 369 18.01 -0.55 -3.73
CA ILE A 369 17.14 0.60 -3.47
C ILE A 369 16.47 0.42 -2.10
N ASN A 370 17.13 0.94 -1.07
CA ASN A 370 16.61 0.87 0.31
C ASN A 370 15.63 2.02 0.57
N LYS A 371 14.70 1.80 1.50
CA LYS A 371 13.74 2.78 1.99
C LYS A 371 13.87 2.88 3.51
N PHE A 372 13.88 4.10 4.03
CA PHE A 372 13.76 4.34 5.46
C PHE A 372 12.75 5.46 5.70
N GLY A 373 12.09 5.41 6.84
CA GLY A 373 11.11 6.42 7.18
C GLY A 373 10.79 6.46 8.67
N ILE A 374 10.25 7.60 9.07
CA ILE A 374 9.62 7.83 10.37
C ILE A 374 8.15 8.17 10.13
N SER A 375 7.32 7.82 11.09
CA SER A 375 5.89 8.07 11.03
C SER A 375 5.39 8.58 12.36
N ALA A 376 4.39 9.44 12.31
CA ALA A 376 3.64 9.89 13.46
C ALA A 376 2.17 10.01 13.11
N GLY A 377 1.30 9.89 14.09
CA GLY A 377 -0.12 10.07 13.86
C GLY A 377 -0.90 10.33 15.13
N VAL A 378 -2.13 10.80 14.94
CA VAL A 378 -3.07 11.06 16.02
C VAL A 378 -4.43 10.50 15.67
N MET A 379 -5.14 10.02 16.69
CA MET A 379 -6.57 9.77 16.60
C MET A 379 -7.32 10.78 17.47
N LEU A 380 -8.21 11.52 16.82
CA LEU A 380 -9.06 12.54 17.41
C LEU A 380 -10.48 11.97 17.61
N PRO A 381 -10.88 11.60 18.84
CA PRO A 381 -12.21 11.05 19.09
C PRO A 381 -13.31 12.09 18.88
N PHE A 382 -14.44 11.68 18.27
CA PHE A 382 -15.57 12.57 17.98
C PHE A 382 -16.48 12.88 19.17
N LYS A 383 -16.58 11.99 20.16
CA LYS A 383 -17.51 12.14 21.29
C LYS A 383 -16.85 11.78 22.63
N ASN A 384 -17.30 12.44 23.70
CA ASN A 384 -16.94 12.16 25.11
C ASN A 384 -17.50 10.84 25.68
N SER A 385 -17.82 9.82 24.88
CA SER A 385 -18.41 8.57 25.41
C SER A 385 -17.48 7.38 25.26
N SER A 386 -17.45 6.56 26.34
CA SER A 386 -16.88 5.22 26.54
C SER A 386 -15.67 4.81 25.69
N ILE A 387 -14.54 4.54 26.37
CA ILE A 387 -13.24 4.14 25.80
C ILE A 387 -13.31 2.98 24.79
N THR A 388 -14.28 2.09 24.94
CA THR A 388 -14.46 0.90 24.10
C THR A 388 -15.16 1.17 22.77
N ARG A 389 -15.57 2.42 22.49
CA ARG A 389 -16.36 2.81 21.30
C ARG A 389 -15.87 4.08 20.62
N MET A 390 -14.54 4.24 20.50
CA MET A 390 -13.99 5.47 19.95
C MET A 390 -14.11 5.50 18.43
N SER A 391 -15.14 6.18 17.94
CA SER A 391 -15.17 6.71 16.57
C SER A 391 -14.40 8.03 16.52
N GLY A 392 -13.62 8.24 15.46
CA GLY A 392 -12.75 9.40 15.39
C GLY A 392 -12.17 9.67 14.00
N LEU A 393 -11.48 10.80 13.92
CA LEU A 393 -10.66 11.20 12.80
C LEU A 393 -9.23 10.74 13.06
N GLU A 394 -8.66 10.02 12.11
CA GLU A 394 -7.27 9.56 12.12
C GLU A 394 -6.47 10.43 11.16
N ILE A 395 -5.32 10.91 11.64
CA ILE A 395 -4.37 11.67 10.84
C ILE A 395 -3.01 11.03 11.04
N GLY A 396 -2.36 10.64 9.94
CA GLY A 396 -1.02 10.07 9.94
C GLY A 396 -0.11 10.83 8.99
N VAL A 397 1.16 10.96 9.35
CA VAL A 397 2.20 11.53 8.51
C VAL A 397 3.36 10.54 8.47
N GLU A 398 3.85 10.25 7.27
CA GLU A 398 5.04 9.44 7.02
C GLU A 398 6.07 10.29 6.26
N LEU A 399 7.29 10.33 6.77
CA LEU A 399 8.41 11.09 6.21
C LEU A 399 9.56 10.12 5.98
N GLY A 400 10.16 10.16 4.80
CA GLY A 400 11.29 9.26 4.56
C GLY A 400 11.98 9.47 3.23
N LYS A 401 12.85 8.51 2.93
CA LYS A 401 13.69 8.52 1.74
C LYS A 401 13.81 7.10 1.19
N ARG A 402 13.80 7.00 -0.14
CA ARG A 402 13.97 5.77 -0.91
C ARG A 402 15.03 6.00 -2.00
N GLY A 403 15.95 5.06 -2.13
CA GLY A 403 17.02 5.12 -3.14
C GLY A 403 18.24 5.92 -2.73
N THR A 404 19.10 6.20 -3.71
CA THR A 404 20.44 6.76 -3.51
C THR A 404 20.81 7.66 -4.68
N LEU A 405 21.69 8.63 -4.44
CA LEU A 405 22.31 9.47 -5.48
C LEU A 405 23.58 8.83 -6.05
N LYS A 406 24.10 7.78 -5.42
CA LYS A 406 25.29 7.08 -5.89
C LYS A 406 25.02 6.45 -7.25
N ASN A 407 26.03 6.46 -8.12
CA ASN A 407 25.96 5.90 -9.47
C ASN A 407 24.81 6.48 -10.32
N ASN A 408 24.53 7.78 -10.19
CA ASN A 408 23.48 8.50 -10.94
C ASN A 408 22.05 7.95 -10.72
N LEU A 409 21.86 7.15 -9.67
CA LEU A 409 20.54 6.64 -9.30
C LEU A 409 19.66 7.75 -8.73
N ILE A 410 18.35 7.47 -8.74
CA ILE A 410 17.34 8.41 -8.28
C ILE A 410 17.21 8.32 -6.76
N ASN A 411 17.24 9.48 -6.13
CA ASN A 411 16.85 9.61 -4.73
C ASN A 411 15.45 10.22 -4.63
N GLN A 412 14.56 9.54 -3.93
CA GLN A 412 13.18 9.95 -3.68
C GLN A 412 13.01 10.28 -2.20
N ASN A 413 12.79 11.54 -1.86
CA ASN A 413 12.28 11.91 -0.54
C ASN A 413 10.75 11.98 -0.62
N PHE A 414 10.05 11.46 0.39
CA PHE A 414 8.59 11.43 0.38
C PHE A 414 7.99 11.97 1.67
N ILE A 415 6.84 12.62 1.52
CA ILE A 415 5.98 13.12 2.59
C ILE A 415 4.56 12.64 2.29
N ASN A 416 4.10 11.65 3.04
CA ASN A 416 2.77 11.07 2.88
C ASN A 416 1.88 11.54 4.03
N LEU A 417 0.78 12.20 3.70
CA LEU A 417 -0.28 12.58 4.63
C LEU A 417 -1.45 11.62 4.44
N LYS A 418 -1.92 11.02 5.52
CA LYS A 418 -3.07 10.11 5.52
C LYS A 418 -4.15 10.67 6.43
N ILE A 419 -5.39 10.69 5.94
CA ILE A 419 -6.55 11.16 6.70
C ILE A 419 -7.66 10.12 6.55
N GLY A 420 -8.29 9.75 7.66
CA GLY A 420 -9.34 8.74 7.62
C GLY A 420 -10.34 8.87 8.74
N PHE A 421 -11.52 8.33 8.48
CA PHE A 421 -12.62 8.29 9.44
C PHE A 421 -12.83 6.85 9.88
N ASN A 422 -12.91 6.65 11.18
CA ASN A 422 -13.33 5.38 11.76
C ASN A 422 -14.65 5.57 12.50
N PHE A 423 -15.68 4.85 12.05
CA PHE A 423 -17.00 4.84 12.66
C PHE A 423 -17.30 3.44 13.18
N ALA A 424 -17.36 3.30 14.50
CA ALA A 424 -17.64 2.05 15.19
C ALA A 424 -18.92 2.16 16.03
N ASP A 425 -19.87 1.26 15.81
CA ASP A 425 -21.12 1.21 16.59
C ASP A 425 -21.68 -0.22 16.71
N LYS A 426 -22.61 -0.43 17.65
CA LYS A 426 -23.35 -1.68 17.80
C LYS A 426 -24.50 -1.72 16.80
N TRP A 427 -24.25 -2.33 15.65
CA TRP A 427 -25.29 -2.59 14.67
C TRP A 427 -26.17 -3.76 15.09
N PHE A 428 -27.38 -3.86 14.54
CA PHE A 428 -28.32 -4.97 14.78
C PHE A 428 -28.81 -5.12 16.23
N ARG A 429 -28.92 -4.01 16.97
CA ARG A 429 -29.69 -4.01 18.22
C ARG A 429 -31.16 -4.24 17.88
N LYS A 430 -31.75 -5.31 18.43
CA LYS A 430 -33.21 -5.50 18.43
C LYS A 430 -33.82 -4.30 19.15
N ALA A 431 -34.64 -3.51 18.46
CA ALA A 431 -35.36 -2.42 19.08
C ALA A 431 -36.31 -3.02 20.14
N LEU A 432 -36.02 -2.74 21.40
CA LEU A 432 -36.96 -2.98 22.49
C LEU A 432 -37.89 -1.78 22.48
N TYR A 433 -39.14 -2.00 22.04
CA TYR A 433 -40.25 -1.05 21.92
C TYR A 433 -40.28 -0.17 20.65
N ASN A 434 -41.34 -0.39 19.85
CA ASN A 434 -41.92 0.58 18.91
C ASN A 434 -43.09 1.27 19.61
#